data_AF-A0A8J4D518-F1
#
_entry.id   AF-A0A8J4D518-F1
#
_cell.length_a   1.000
_cell.length_b   1.000
_cell.length_c   1.000
_cell.angle_alpha   90.00
_cell.angle_beta   90.00
_cell.angle_gamma   90.00
#
_symmetry.space_group_name_H-M   'P 1'
#
loop_
_entity.id
_entity.type
_entity.pdbx_description
1 polymer ?
#
loop_
_entity_poly.entity_id
_entity_poly.type
_entity_poly.pdbx_seq_one_letter_code
_entity_poly.pdbx_strand_id
1 'polypeptide(L)'
;MAKSLRCAVCGTLLRNVAEAQNHGELTGHSSFEESTEAIKVMKCVSCGKPCRTDAERDMHKRFTGHAEYAEEKAEAVLNTEQEMKEARDAMEEDTDMLRAALGKPPRAKVGAGTHGADPGSEAGDSGGELVTAEVPDALLKEMEEMGFGRNRAVRAIWFSKAVTSVEAAVNWLLEHDTDPDIDEPLMVKKADIEGAAGGSGADGGSSKEPVDPAEARRKAEELVRKAREKREKEEKELERQRELERIRAGKEMQKMREKDEELALKRIAEQRKREKEEEARAREELRKKLEEDRKERRRRLGLPEELTEEEKAREAEKRKKQEEEEASKKAFNYVKPVSALSKMRNQLVDLKKQHATGTAGGSGEEAFKTACATMMRYLGNIAANPGEEKFRTIRLANAAFQQRVSSLPGAINFLVTCGFEKTDDALVMRPENVNVELLNGAGGALNEALTNPFFGML
;
A
#
# COMPACT_ATOMS: atom_id res chain seq x y z
N MET A 1 1.12 -41.92 7.93
CA MET A 1 1.88 -40.69 7.62
C MET A 1 1.24 -40.02 6.43
N ALA A 2 0.97 -38.73 6.52
CA ALA A 2 0.46 -37.95 5.40
C ALA A 2 1.44 -38.00 4.22
N LYS A 3 0.94 -38.11 3.00
CA LYS A 3 1.74 -38.14 1.76
C LYS A 3 1.56 -36.87 0.93
N SER A 4 0.48 -36.13 1.15
CA SER A 4 0.24 -34.81 0.57
C SER A 4 -0.65 -33.96 1.49
N LEU A 5 -0.73 -32.66 1.24
CA LEU A 5 -1.73 -31.75 1.79
C LEU A 5 -2.82 -31.54 0.74
N ARG A 6 -4.09 -31.72 1.09
CA ARG A 6 -5.25 -31.45 0.21
C ARG A 6 -5.84 -30.11 0.60
N CYS A 7 -6.04 -29.22 -0.35
CA CYS A 7 -6.87 -28.03 -0.12
C CYS A 7 -8.35 -28.45 0.00
N ALA A 8 -9.02 -28.12 1.10
CA ALA A 8 -10.42 -28.50 1.32
C ALA A 8 -11.40 -27.78 0.38
N VAL A 9 -11.00 -26.61 -0.14
CA VAL A 9 -11.85 -25.78 -1.02
C VAL A 9 -11.82 -26.25 -2.47
N CYS A 10 -10.63 -26.53 -3.02
CA CYS A 10 -10.47 -26.87 -4.44
C CYS A 10 -9.98 -28.29 -4.69
N GLY A 11 -9.71 -29.07 -3.64
CA GLY A 11 -9.28 -30.47 -3.74
C GLY A 11 -7.87 -30.68 -4.27
N THR A 12 -7.10 -29.63 -4.55
CA THR A 12 -5.73 -29.72 -5.06
C THR A 12 -4.81 -30.38 -4.03
N LEU A 13 -4.08 -31.41 -4.45
CA LEU A 13 -3.03 -32.06 -3.64
C LEU A 13 -1.72 -31.28 -3.77
N LEU A 14 -1.06 -31.01 -2.65
CA LEU A 14 0.08 -30.12 -2.43
C LEU A 14 1.19 -30.92 -1.74
N ARG A 15 2.45 -30.75 -2.19
CA ARG A 15 3.56 -31.63 -1.84
C ARG A 15 4.16 -31.32 -0.48
N ASN A 16 4.15 -30.06 -0.06
CA ASN A 16 4.73 -29.58 1.19
C ASN A 16 4.00 -28.34 1.72
N VAL A 17 4.36 -27.92 2.93
CA VAL A 17 3.74 -26.75 3.59
C VAL A 17 3.97 -25.46 2.78
N ALA A 18 5.15 -25.31 2.18
CA ALA A 18 5.48 -24.15 1.35
C ALA A 18 4.58 -24.04 0.10
N GLU A 19 4.26 -25.16 -0.53
CA GLU A 19 3.35 -25.19 -1.68
C GLU A 19 1.90 -24.92 -1.25
N ALA A 20 1.50 -25.33 -0.05
CA ALA A 20 0.21 -24.98 0.52
C ALA A 20 0.10 -23.48 0.85
N GLN A 21 1.15 -22.87 1.40
CA GLN A 21 1.20 -21.42 1.63
C GLN A 21 1.09 -20.64 0.32
N ASN A 22 1.89 -20.99 -0.69
CA ASN A 22 1.85 -20.32 -1.99
C ASN A 22 0.50 -20.53 -2.71
N HIS A 23 -0.09 -21.72 -2.60
CA HIS A 23 -1.45 -21.97 -3.08
C HIS A 23 -2.46 -21.08 -2.36
N GLY A 24 -2.34 -20.94 -1.04
CA GLY A 24 -3.20 -20.05 -0.26
C GLY A 24 -3.06 -18.58 -0.64
N GLU A 25 -1.84 -18.11 -0.92
CA GLU A 25 -1.58 -16.74 -1.37
C GLU A 25 -2.12 -16.48 -2.78
N LEU A 26 -1.99 -17.44 -3.70
CA LEU A 26 -2.44 -17.31 -5.09
C LEU A 26 -3.95 -17.47 -5.25
N THR A 27 -4.57 -18.39 -4.52
CA THR A 27 -5.99 -18.74 -4.70
C THR A 27 -6.88 -18.21 -3.58
N GLY A 28 -6.31 -17.66 -2.50
CA GLY A 28 -7.06 -17.21 -1.32
C GLY A 28 -7.63 -18.34 -0.46
N HIS A 29 -7.14 -19.58 -0.63
CA HIS A 29 -7.63 -20.74 0.12
C HIS A 29 -6.83 -20.94 1.41
N SER A 30 -7.48 -21.02 2.57
CA SER A 30 -6.82 -21.15 3.88
C SER A 30 -7.02 -22.50 4.56
N SER A 31 -7.86 -23.38 4.00
CA SER A 31 -8.19 -24.68 4.60
C SER A 31 -7.44 -25.81 3.88
N PHE A 32 -6.52 -26.44 4.61
CA PHE A 32 -5.69 -27.56 4.16
C PHE A 32 -5.80 -28.74 5.11
N GLU A 33 -5.99 -29.92 4.55
CA GLU A 33 -6.14 -31.18 5.29
C GLU A 33 -5.02 -32.14 4.90
N GLU A 34 -4.53 -32.94 5.84
CA GLU A 34 -3.55 -33.97 5.55
C GLU A 34 -4.19 -35.13 4.76
N SER A 35 -3.60 -35.50 3.62
CA SER A 35 -4.06 -36.59 2.77
C SER A 35 -3.03 -37.71 2.67
N THR A 36 -3.51 -38.95 2.59
CA THR A 36 -2.69 -40.14 2.34
C THR A 36 -2.46 -40.40 0.84
N GLU A 37 -3.03 -39.56 -0.04
CA GLU A 37 -2.87 -39.66 -1.50
C GLU A 37 -1.48 -39.15 -1.92
N ALA A 38 -0.75 -39.95 -2.71
CA ALA A 38 0.54 -39.54 -3.25
C ALA A 38 0.32 -38.72 -4.54
N ILE A 39 1.03 -37.59 -4.68
CA ILE A 39 0.96 -36.75 -5.87
C ILE A 39 1.64 -37.48 -7.02
N LYS A 40 0.88 -37.75 -8.09
CA LYS A 40 1.43 -38.29 -9.34
C LYS A 40 2.09 -37.16 -10.09
N VAL A 41 3.40 -37.24 -10.30
CA VAL A 41 4.16 -36.28 -11.11
C VAL A 41 4.61 -36.98 -12.40
N MET A 42 4.23 -36.42 -13.54
CA MET A 42 4.61 -36.92 -14.86
C MET A 42 5.86 -36.18 -15.31
N LYS A 43 7.02 -36.83 -15.40
CA LYS A 43 8.24 -36.17 -15.91
C LYS A 43 8.36 -36.40 -17.41
N CYS A 44 8.59 -35.33 -18.16
CA CYS A 44 8.92 -35.43 -19.58
C CYS A 44 10.26 -36.17 -19.76
N VAL A 45 10.30 -37.23 -20.55
CA VAL A 45 11.51 -38.06 -20.76
C VAL A 45 12.61 -37.27 -21.48
N SER A 46 12.23 -36.40 -22.42
CA SER A 46 13.19 -35.66 -23.24
C SER A 46 13.88 -34.49 -22.53
N CYS A 47 13.23 -33.85 -21.54
CA CYS A 47 13.75 -32.64 -20.89
C CYS A 47 13.70 -32.66 -19.36
N GLY A 48 13.19 -33.74 -18.76
CA GLY A 48 13.10 -33.93 -17.32
C GLY A 48 12.10 -33.02 -16.60
N LYS A 49 11.34 -32.18 -17.32
CA LYS A 49 10.44 -31.20 -16.70
C LYS A 49 9.24 -31.92 -16.07
N PRO A 50 8.95 -31.70 -14.77
CA PRO A 50 7.80 -32.29 -14.10
C PRO A 50 6.51 -31.56 -14.49
N CYS A 51 5.51 -32.32 -14.93
CA CYS A 51 4.14 -31.88 -15.20
C CYS A 51 3.23 -32.55 -14.17
N ARG A 52 2.45 -31.76 -13.45
CA ARG A 52 1.57 -32.20 -12.36
C ARG A 52 0.16 -32.52 -12.85
N THR A 53 -0.27 -31.88 -13.93
CA THR A 53 -1.62 -32.06 -14.50
C THR A 53 -1.55 -32.49 -15.97
N ASP A 54 -2.63 -33.12 -16.44
CA ASP A 54 -2.80 -33.46 -17.86
C ASP A 54 -2.74 -32.20 -18.74
N ALA A 55 -3.27 -31.08 -18.23
CA ALA A 55 -3.22 -29.78 -18.91
C ALA A 55 -1.78 -29.24 -19.03
N GLU A 56 -0.97 -29.35 -17.98
CA GLU A 56 0.45 -28.99 -18.03
C GLU A 56 1.24 -29.87 -19.01
N ARG A 57 0.94 -31.17 -19.06
CA ARG A 57 1.53 -32.09 -20.04
C ARG A 57 1.15 -31.70 -21.47
N ASP A 58 -0.12 -31.39 -21.72
CA ASP A 58 -0.59 -31.00 -23.05
C ASP A 58 -0.02 -29.65 -23.50
N MET A 59 0.09 -28.69 -22.59
CA MET A 59 0.80 -27.43 -22.86
C MET A 59 2.27 -27.70 -23.13
N HIS A 60 2.94 -28.49 -22.30
CA HIS A 60 4.35 -28.83 -22.49
C HIS A 60 4.58 -29.50 -23.85
N LYS A 61 3.73 -30.45 -24.23
CA LYS A 61 3.75 -31.12 -25.53
C LYS A 61 3.54 -30.15 -26.70
N ARG A 62 2.60 -29.20 -26.58
CA ARG A 62 2.33 -28.20 -27.64
C ARG A 62 3.46 -27.19 -27.81
N PHE A 63 4.09 -26.75 -26.71
CA PHE A 63 5.13 -25.72 -26.76
C PHE A 63 6.53 -26.27 -27.02
N THR A 64 6.83 -27.52 -26.62
CA THR A 64 8.18 -28.11 -26.73
C THR A 64 8.26 -29.27 -27.72
N GLY A 65 7.13 -29.83 -28.15
CA GLY A 65 7.08 -31.01 -29.01
C GLY A 65 7.35 -32.34 -28.29
N HIS A 66 7.63 -32.34 -26.98
CA HIS A 66 7.90 -33.58 -26.25
C HIS A 66 6.62 -34.35 -25.93
N ALA A 67 6.54 -35.60 -26.37
CA ALA A 67 5.36 -36.44 -26.26
C ALA A 67 5.50 -37.59 -25.24
N GLU A 68 6.71 -37.90 -24.78
CA GLU A 68 7.00 -39.01 -23.89
C GLU A 68 7.13 -38.55 -22.44
N TYR A 69 6.33 -39.14 -21.54
CA TYR A 69 6.33 -38.83 -20.11
C TYR A 69 6.38 -40.11 -19.30
N ALA A 70 7.24 -40.14 -18.28
CA ALA A 70 7.32 -41.22 -17.30
C ALA A 70 6.56 -40.83 -16.03
N GLU A 71 5.72 -41.74 -15.53
CA GLU A 71 5.04 -41.54 -14.24
C GLU A 71 6.02 -41.80 -13.11
N GLU A 72 6.32 -40.79 -12.32
CA GLU A 72 7.09 -40.95 -11.08
C GLU A 72 6.13 -40.73 -9.91
N LYS A 73 5.88 -41.80 -9.15
CA LYS A 73 5.20 -41.66 -7.86
C LYS A 73 6.16 -40.97 -6.92
N ALA A 74 5.89 -39.71 -6.58
CA ALA A 74 6.65 -39.04 -5.55
C ALA A 74 6.33 -39.69 -4.19
N GLU A 75 7.13 -40.67 -3.77
CA GLU A 75 7.19 -41.09 -2.37
C GLU A 75 7.91 -40.01 -1.56
N ALA A 76 7.23 -38.88 -1.35
CA ALA A 76 7.63 -37.91 -0.35
C ALA A 76 6.80 -38.18 0.90
N VAL A 77 7.46 -38.60 1.98
CA VAL A 77 6.88 -38.59 3.32
C VAL A 77 6.87 -37.14 3.78
N LEU A 78 5.69 -36.55 3.92
CA LEU A 78 5.55 -35.24 4.55
C LEU A 78 5.89 -35.38 6.03
N ASN A 79 7.02 -34.80 6.46
CA ASN A 79 7.34 -34.64 7.87
C ASN A 79 7.03 -33.19 8.27
N THR A 80 5.73 -32.92 8.49
CA THR A 80 5.20 -31.60 8.84
C THR A 80 5.87 -31.01 10.08
N GLU A 81 6.28 -31.85 11.04
CA GLU A 81 6.96 -31.43 12.25
C GLU A 81 8.39 -30.92 11.98
N GLN A 82 9.14 -31.59 11.11
CA GLN A 82 10.48 -31.16 10.72
C GLN A 82 10.44 -29.90 9.85
N GLU A 83 9.50 -29.80 8.90
CA GLU A 83 9.36 -28.61 8.05
C GLU A 83 8.91 -27.38 8.86
N MET A 84 8.01 -27.53 9.84
CA MET A 84 7.65 -26.43 10.74
C MET A 84 8.81 -26.00 11.64
N LYS A 85 9.64 -26.95 12.08
CA LYS A 85 10.84 -26.65 12.87
C LYS A 85 11.88 -25.90 12.03
N GLU A 86 12.15 -26.33 10.80
CA GLU A 86 13.06 -25.66 9.88
C GLU A 86 12.58 -24.26 9.52
N ALA A 87 11.27 -24.06 9.30
CA ALA A 87 10.69 -22.75 9.07
C ALA A 87 10.82 -21.82 10.30
N ARG A 88 10.65 -22.36 11.51
CA ARG A 88 10.83 -21.60 12.75
C ARG A 88 12.29 -21.21 12.98
N ASP A 89 13.21 -22.13 12.74
CA ASP A 89 14.65 -21.91 12.89
C ASP A 89 15.15 -20.87 11.86
N ALA A 90 14.63 -20.89 10.62
CA ALA A 90 14.94 -19.88 9.61
C ALA A 90 14.44 -18.48 9.97
N MET A 91 13.23 -18.37 10.56
CA MET A 91 12.77 -17.07 11.08
C MET A 91 13.60 -16.58 12.27
N GLU A 92 14.08 -17.50 13.13
CA GLU A 92 14.95 -17.13 14.25
C GLU A 92 16.30 -16.59 13.74
N GLU A 93 16.90 -17.23 12.72
CA GLU A 93 18.13 -16.76 12.07
C GLU A 93 17.98 -15.36 11.43
N ASP A 94 16.87 -15.11 10.72
CA ASP A 94 16.59 -13.79 10.15
C ASP A 94 16.41 -12.72 11.22
N THR A 95 15.75 -13.05 12.35
CA THR A 95 15.59 -12.11 13.46
C THR A 95 16.91 -11.81 14.19
N ASP A 96 17.79 -12.80 14.30
CA ASP A 96 19.13 -12.60 14.88
C ASP A 96 20.06 -11.85 13.91
N MET A 97 19.92 -12.02 12.59
CA MET A 97 20.64 -11.21 11.60
C MET A 97 20.21 -9.73 11.67
N LEU A 98 18.92 -9.47 11.85
CA LEU A 98 18.38 -8.12 12.11
C LEU A 98 18.88 -7.53 13.43
N ARG A 99 18.99 -8.34 14.48
CA ARG A 99 19.53 -7.91 15.78
C ARG A 99 21.02 -7.57 15.72
N ALA A 100 21.80 -8.35 14.97
CA ALA A 100 23.22 -8.10 14.72
C ALA A 100 23.43 -6.79 13.95
N ALA A 101 22.59 -6.48 12.96
CA ALA A 101 22.62 -5.21 12.24
C ALA A 101 22.31 -4.00 13.15
N LEU A 102 21.60 -4.21 14.25
CA LEU A 102 21.29 -3.21 15.28
C LEU A 102 22.31 -3.18 16.44
N GLY A 103 23.43 -3.89 16.32
CA GLY A 103 24.53 -3.89 17.31
C GLY A 103 24.20 -4.57 18.64
N LYS A 104 23.15 -5.41 18.67
CA LYS A 104 22.73 -6.17 19.86
C LYS A 104 23.22 -7.62 19.76
N PRO A 105 23.64 -8.26 20.88
CA PRO A 105 24.09 -9.64 20.85
C PRO A 105 22.95 -10.61 20.49
N PRO A 106 23.23 -11.73 19.80
CA PRO A 106 22.22 -12.73 19.46
C PRO A 106 21.57 -13.30 20.73
N ARG A 107 20.32 -13.74 20.61
CA ARG A 107 19.64 -14.35 21.77
C ARG A 107 20.27 -15.71 22.07
N ALA A 108 20.51 -16.00 23.35
CA ALA A 108 20.95 -17.32 23.76
C ALA A 108 19.83 -18.34 23.50
N LYS A 109 20.14 -19.40 22.74
CA LYS A 109 19.21 -20.49 22.42
C LYS A 109 18.77 -21.17 23.71
N VAL A 110 17.49 -21.01 24.08
CA VAL A 110 16.90 -21.73 25.22
C VAL A 110 16.37 -23.05 24.70
N GLY A 111 17.15 -24.11 24.88
CA GLY A 111 16.73 -25.48 24.57
C GLY A 111 15.71 -25.99 25.58
N ALA A 112 14.63 -26.58 25.09
CA ALA A 112 13.61 -27.21 25.91
C ALA A 112 14.12 -28.53 26.53
N GLY A 113 14.12 -28.58 27.87
CA GLY A 113 13.91 -29.78 28.69
C GLY A 113 15.12 -30.64 29.07
N THR A 114 15.45 -30.69 30.37
CA THR A 114 15.38 -31.90 31.25
C THR A 114 16.13 -31.67 32.58
N HIS A 115 15.58 -32.30 33.63
CA HIS A 115 16.02 -32.31 35.03
C HIS A 115 17.49 -32.72 35.26
N GLY A 116 18.14 -32.16 36.28
CA GLY A 116 19.41 -32.68 36.82
C GLY A 116 20.08 -31.79 37.88
N ALA A 117 20.04 -32.27 39.12
CA ALA A 117 20.58 -31.81 40.41
C ALA A 117 21.98 -31.12 40.49
N ASP A 118 22.05 -30.11 41.39
CA ASP A 118 23.07 -29.71 42.41
C ASP A 118 24.58 -29.50 42.05
N PRO A 119 25.42 -28.84 42.89
CA PRO A 119 25.19 -28.02 44.10
C PRO A 119 26.02 -26.69 44.20
N GLY A 120 25.58 -25.79 45.11
CA GLY A 120 26.47 -25.05 46.01
C GLY A 120 27.04 -23.67 45.60
N SER A 121 26.50 -22.60 46.18
CA SER A 121 27.29 -21.50 46.78
C SER A 121 26.40 -20.54 47.59
N GLU A 122 26.17 -20.94 48.84
CA GLU A 122 25.98 -20.13 50.06
C GLU A 122 24.98 -18.97 50.07
N ALA A 123 23.81 -19.32 50.62
CA ALA A 123 22.88 -18.44 51.29
C ALA A 123 23.49 -17.80 52.55
N GLY A 124 23.22 -16.51 52.72
CA GLY A 124 23.09 -15.89 54.04
C GLY A 124 21.67 -16.15 54.56
N ASP A 125 21.62 -16.91 55.65
CA ASP A 125 20.46 -17.26 56.45
C ASP A 125 19.61 -16.06 56.92
N SER A 126 18.30 -16.15 56.71
CA SER A 126 17.31 -15.63 57.65
C SER A 126 16.01 -16.41 57.45
N GLY A 127 15.93 -17.58 58.10
CA GLY A 127 14.73 -18.41 58.17
C GLY A 127 13.52 -17.65 58.72
N GLY A 128 12.53 -17.43 57.86
CA GLY A 128 11.16 -17.10 58.24
C GLY A 128 10.25 -18.25 57.84
N GLU A 129 9.47 -18.76 58.80
CA GLU A 129 8.46 -19.80 58.58
C GLU A 129 7.48 -19.35 57.47
N LEU A 130 7.48 -20.04 56.33
CA LEU A 130 6.54 -19.83 55.22
C LEU A 130 5.25 -20.59 55.55
N VAL A 131 4.15 -19.87 55.68
CA VAL A 131 2.82 -20.44 55.98
C VAL A 131 1.90 -20.17 54.80
N THR A 132 0.94 -21.05 54.54
CA THR A 132 -0.09 -20.85 53.52
C THR A 132 -0.93 -19.62 53.85
N ALA A 133 -1.18 -18.76 52.86
CA ALA A 133 -1.98 -17.56 53.05
C ALA A 133 -3.40 -17.91 53.53
N GLU A 134 -3.77 -17.42 54.72
CA GLU A 134 -5.14 -17.54 55.24
C GLU A 134 -6.00 -16.43 54.62
N VAL A 135 -7.06 -16.85 53.92
CA VAL A 135 -8.05 -15.96 53.30
C VAL A 135 -9.43 -16.24 53.90
N PRO A 136 -10.38 -15.28 53.87
CA PRO A 136 -11.72 -15.49 54.42
C PRO A 136 -12.43 -16.72 53.81
N ASP A 137 -12.72 -17.72 54.65
CA ASP A 137 -13.34 -18.99 54.22
C ASP A 137 -14.68 -18.81 53.47
N ALA A 138 -15.45 -17.77 53.81
CA ALA A 138 -16.71 -17.47 53.14
C ALA A 138 -16.52 -17.11 51.66
N LEU A 139 -15.51 -16.28 51.35
CA LEU A 139 -15.19 -15.89 49.97
C LEU A 139 -14.51 -17.03 49.22
N LEU A 140 -13.66 -17.80 49.91
CA LEU A 140 -13.03 -18.96 49.32
C LEU A 140 -14.07 -19.98 48.85
N LYS A 141 -15.08 -20.25 49.69
CA LYS A 141 -16.17 -21.16 49.36
C LYS A 141 -17.03 -20.64 48.20
N GLU A 142 -17.32 -19.34 48.14
CA GLU A 142 -18.09 -18.75 47.05
C GLU A 142 -17.34 -18.82 45.71
N MET A 143 -16.01 -18.62 45.72
CA MET A 143 -15.17 -18.80 44.53
C MET A 143 -15.04 -20.28 44.11
N GLU A 144 -14.99 -21.21 45.07
CA GLU A 144 -15.03 -22.65 44.79
C GLU A 144 -16.39 -23.09 44.20
N GLU A 145 -17.51 -22.54 44.70
CA GLU A 145 -18.86 -22.79 44.18
C GLU A 145 -19.05 -22.27 42.74
N MET A 146 -18.35 -21.19 42.37
CA MET A 146 -18.28 -20.68 40.98
C MET A 146 -17.35 -21.48 40.06
N GLY A 147 -16.64 -22.48 40.59
CA GLY A 147 -15.79 -23.38 39.81
C GLY A 147 -14.33 -22.95 39.67
N PHE A 148 -13.86 -21.97 40.44
CA PHE A 148 -12.44 -21.63 40.49
C PHE A 148 -11.69 -22.59 41.42
N GLY A 149 -10.50 -23.05 40.99
CA GLY A 149 -9.65 -23.91 41.82
C GLY A 149 -9.20 -23.22 43.11
N ARG A 150 -9.08 -23.97 44.21
CA ARG A 150 -8.78 -23.43 45.55
C ARG A 150 -7.54 -22.52 45.58
N ASN A 151 -6.44 -22.94 44.97
CA ASN A 151 -5.19 -22.15 44.97
C ASN A 151 -5.33 -20.83 44.20
N ARG A 152 -6.07 -20.88 43.08
CA ARG A 152 -6.41 -19.72 42.24
C ARG A 152 -7.28 -18.72 43.01
N ALA A 153 -8.29 -19.22 43.73
CA ALA A 153 -9.14 -18.40 44.60
C ALA A 153 -8.36 -17.78 45.76
N VAL A 154 -7.48 -18.53 46.44
CA VAL A 154 -6.64 -18.02 47.53
C VAL A 154 -5.72 -16.90 47.04
N ARG A 155 -5.04 -17.09 45.90
CA ARG A 155 -4.20 -16.05 45.27
C ARG A 155 -5.01 -14.82 44.91
N ALA A 156 -6.16 -15.01 44.27
CA ALA A 156 -7.04 -13.92 43.89
C ALA A 156 -7.52 -13.10 45.07
N ILE A 157 -8.00 -13.75 46.14
CA ILE A 157 -8.49 -13.07 47.34
C ILE A 157 -7.33 -12.34 48.05
N TRP A 158 -6.16 -12.96 48.12
CA TRP A 158 -4.99 -12.39 48.77
C TRP A 158 -4.47 -11.13 48.03
N PHE A 159 -4.26 -11.21 46.71
CA PHE A 159 -3.69 -10.09 45.94
C PHE A 159 -4.71 -8.99 45.63
N SER A 160 -5.99 -9.33 45.45
CA SER A 160 -7.06 -8.33 45.34
C SER A 160 -7.34 -7.61 46.66
N LYS A 161 -6.86 -8.15 47.79
CA LYS A 161 -7.18 -7.69 49.16
C LYS A 161 -8.69 -7.64 49.40
N ALA A 162 -9.44 -8.54 48.75
CA ALA A 162 -10.87 -8.62 48.89
C ALA A 162 -11.24 -9.15 50.29
N VAL A 163 -11.98 -8.33 51.05
CA VAL A 163 -12.44 -8.72 52.40
C VAL A 163 -13.87 -9.26 52.38
N THR A 164 -14.71 -8.75 51.46
CA THR A 164 -16.14 -9.11 51.37
C THR A 164 -16.69 -9.19 49.95
N SER A 165 -15.90 -8.89 48.91
CA SER A 165 -16.37 -8.83 47.52
C SER A 165 -15.67 -9.86 46.64
N VAL A 166 -16.45 -10.78 46.09
CA VAL A 166 -15.99 -11.77 45.11
C VAL A 166 -15.61 -11.13 43.78
N GLU A 167 -16.26 -10.05 43.39
CA GLU A 167 -16.03 -9.36 42.10
C GLU A 167 -14.59 -8.85 41.98
N ALA A 168 -13.99 -8.37 43.07
CA ALA A 168 -12.61 -7.89 43.10
C ALA A 168 -11.60 -9.04 42.87
N ALA A 169 -11.89 -10.23 43.42
CA ALA A 169 -11.07 -11.42 43.22
C ALA A 169 -11.23 -11.97 41.79
N VAL A 170 -12.45 -11.96 41.24
CA VAL A 170 -12.70 -12.36 39.85
C VAL A 170 -12.03 -11.41 38.85
N ASN A 171 -12.07 -10.09 39.08
CA ASN A 171 -11.37 -9.14 38.21
C ASN A 171 -9.85 -9.36 38.23
N TRP A 172 -9.27 -9.65 39.40
CA TRP A 172 -7.85 -9.98 39.49
C TRP A 172 -7.51 -11.26 38.71
N LEU A 173 -8.37 -12.28 38.77
CA LEU A 173 -8.19 -13.51 37.98
C LEU A 173 -8.26 -13.27 36.48
N LEU A 174 -9.15 -12.41 35.99
CA LEU A 174 -9.23 -12.11 34.56
C LEU A 174 -7.96 -11.44 34.01
N GLU A 175 -7.25 -10.71 34.85
CA GLU A 175 -6.00 -10.04 34.47
C GLU A 175 -4.77 -10.96 34.57
N HIS A 176 -4.87 -12.07 35.30
CA HIS A 176 -3.74 -12.95 35.65
C HIS A 176 -4.00 -14.44 35.32
N ASP A 177 -5.04 -14.76 34.55
CA ASP A 177 -5.48 -16.14 34.26
C ASP A 177 -4.47 -16.99 33.49
N THR A 178 -3.52 -16.33 32.80
CA THR A 178 -2.46 -16.94 32.00
C THR A 178 -1.15 -17.11 32.75
N ASP A 179 -1.08 -16.73 34.03
CA ASP A 179 0.13 -16.87 34.84
C ASP A 179 0.41 -18.35 35.14
N PRO A 180 1.62 -18.87 34.83
CA PRO A 180 1.94 -20.29 34.95
C PRO A 180 1.95 -20.80 36.39
N ASP A 181 2.03 -19.90 37.38
CA ASP A 181 2.04 -20.20 38.81
C ASP A 181 0.68 -19.93 39.50
N ILE A 182 -0.37 -19.59 38.74
CA ILE A 182 -1.68 -19.22 39.29
C ILE A 182 -2.35 -20.36 40.09
N ASP A 183 -2.03 -21.61 39.74
CA ASP A 183 -2.56 -22.79 40.40
C ASP A 183 -1.61 -23.34 41.49
N GLU A 184 -0.47 -22.69 41.74
CA GLU A 184 0.48 -23.06 42.78
C GLU A 184 0.11 -22.47 44.16
N PRO A 185 0.28 -23.23 45.27
CA PRO A 185 -0.02 -22.75 46.62
C PRO A 185 0.74 -21.48 46.99
N LEU A 186 0.02 -20.44 47.40
CA LEU A 186 0.64 -19.17 47.81
C LEU A 186 1.28 -19.30 49.19
N MET A 187 2.61 -19.26 49.23
CA MET A 187 3.39 -19.23 50.47
C MET A 187 3.71 -17.79 50.86
N VAL A 188 3.31 -17.36 52.05
CA VAL A 188 3.58 -16.02 52.58
C VAL A 188 4.40 -16.13 53.86
N LYS A 189 5.22 -15.11 54.14
CA LYS A 189 6.01 -15.06 55.38
C LYS A 189 5.06 -14.78 56.54
N LYS A 190 5.21 -15.50 57.65
CA LYS A 190 4.37 -15.35 58.87
C LYS A 190 4.21 -13.89 59.34
N ALA A 191 5.22 -13.05 59.15
CA ALA A 191 5.18 -11.62 59.48
C ALA A 191 4.15 -10.80 58.66
N ASP A 192 3.79 -11.23 57.45
CA ASP A 192 2.83 -10.54 56.60
C ASP A 192 1.37 -10.89 56.98
N ILE A 193 1.15 -12.03 57.66
CA ILE A 193 -0.15 -12.46 58.19
C ILE A 193 -0.53 -11.65 59.45
N GLU A 194 0.43 -11.40 60.34
CA GLU A 194 0.21 -10.65 61.59
C GLU A 194 -0.12 -9.16 61.34
N GLY A 195 0.22 -8.62 60.16
CA GLY A 195 -0.11 -7.26 59.75
C GLY A 195 -1.53 -7.05 59.20
N ALA A 196 -2.26 -8.13 58.83
CA ALA A 196 -3.54 -8.05 58.12
C ALA A 196 -4.79 -8.37 58.98
N ALA A 197 -4.62 -9.01 60.15
CA ALA A 197 -5.73 -9.47 61.00
C ALA A 197 -6.07 -8.55 62.20
N GLY A 198 -5.62 -7.29 62.21
CA GLY A 198 -5.79 -6.36 63.35
C GLY A 198 -6.72 -5.19 63.05
N GLY A 199 -8.03 -5.40 63.09
CA GLY A 199 -9.04 -4.36 62.87
C GLY A 199 -10.27 -4.48 63.76
N SER A 200 -10.14 -4.20 65.06
CA SER A 200 -11.15 -3.54 65.92
C SER A 200 -10.77 -3.60 67.40
N GLY A 201 -10.95 -2.49 68.12
CA GLY A 201 -10.86 -2.45 69.60
C GLY A 201 -9.79 -1.51 70.12
N ALA A 202 -10.21 -0.61 71.00
CA ALA A 202 -9.50 0.58 71.44
C ALA A 202 -8.52 0.36 72.60
N ASP A 203 -7.74 1.43 72.84
CA ASP A 203 -7.11 1.84 74.11
C ASP A 203 -5.69 1.33 74.43
N GLY A 204 -4.83 2.26 74.87
CA GLY A 204 -3.73 1.92 75.78
C GLY A 204 -2.27 2.02 75.30
N GLY A 205 -1.81 3.22 74.94
CA GLY A 205 -0.61 3.83 75.53
C GLY A 205 0.79 3.19 75.42
N SER A 206 1.63 3.86 74.63
CA SER A 206 3.06 4.22 74.87
C SER A 206 4.12 3.10 74.81
N SER A 207 5.11 3.15 73.91
CA SER A 207 6.12 4.21 73.93
C SER A 207 6.95 4.21 72.64
N LYS A 208 6.92 5.33 71.92
CA LYS A 208 7.92 5.70 70.89
C LYS A 208 8.16 7.20 71.03
N GLU A 209 9.42 7.57 71.16
CA GLU A 209 9.87 8.96 71.29
C GLU A 209 9.29 9.85 70.18
N PRO A 210 8.94 11.11 70.49
CA PRO A 210 8.13 11.94 69.60
C PRO A 210 9.01 12.50 68.48
N VAL A 211 8.88 11.94 67.28
CA VAL A 211 9.22 12.67 66.06
C VAL A 211 8.02 13.60 65.76
N ASP A 212 8.28 14.89 65.61
CA ASP A 212 7.26 15.92 65.36
C ASP A 212 6.33 15.49 64.21
N PRO A 213 5.01 15.33 64.46
CA PRO A 213 4.02 14.93 63.45
C PRO A 213 3.98 15.82 62.20
N ALA A 214 4.43 17.08 62.31
CA ALA A 214 4.50 18.00 61.18
C ALA A 214 5.68 17.70 60.24
N GLU A 215 6.81 17.24 60.77
CA GLU A 215 7.99 16.95 59.95
C GLU A 215 7.83 15.64 59.17
N ALA A 216 7.20 14.63 59.77
CA ALA A 216 6.87 13.37 59.10
C ALA A 216 5.87 13.56 57.95
N ARG A 217 4.88 14.44 58.12
CA ARG A 217 3.91 14.81 57.07
C ARG A 217 4.59 15.55 55.91
N ARG A 218 5.50 16.49 56.20
CA ARG A 218 6.27 17.20 55.15
C ARG A 218 7.17 16.27 54.34
N LYS A 219 7.83 15.29 54.98
CA LYS A 219 8.65 14.29 54.28
C LYS A 219 7.78 13.35 53.43
N ALA A 220 6.60 12.95 53.91
CA ALA A 220 5.65 12.16 53.13
C ALA A 220 5.12 12.92 51.90
N GLU A 221 4.75 14.19 52.06
CA GLU A 221 4.32 15.06 50.95
C GLU A 221 5.44 15.28 49.92
N GLU A 222 6.68 15.43 50.36
CA GLU A 222 7.83 15.56 49.46
C GLU A 222 8.09 14.28 48.65
N LEU A 223 7.95 13.10 49.27
CA LEU A 223 8.07 11.81 48.57
C LEU A 223 6.95 11.60 47.55
N VAL A 224 5.71 11.98 47.87
CA VAL A 224 4.58 11.94 46.93
C VAL A 224 4.81 12.90 45.76
N ARG A 225 5.32 14.11 46.02
CA ARG A 225 5.65 15.07 44.96
C ARG A 225 6.75 14.55 44.03
N LYS A 226 7.84 13.99 44.58
CA LYS A 226 8.92 13.38 43.79
C LYS A 226 8.43 12.17 42.98
N ALA A 227 7.55 11.35 43.55
CA ALA A 227 6.93 10.23 42.84
C ALA A 227 6.05 10.70 41.68
N ARG A 228 5.26 11.76 41.87
CA ARG A 228 4.43 12.35 40.82
C ARG A 228 5.27 12.97 39.69
N GLU A 229 6.32 13.73 40.03
CA GLU A 229 7.25 14.30 39.05
C GLU A 229 8.01 13.23 38.26
N LYS A 230 8.36 12.09 38.90
CA LYS A 230 8.99 10.96 38.21
C LYS A 230 8.02 10.31 37.23
N ARG A 231 6.78 10.03 37.64
CA ARG A 231 5.73 9.46 36.76
C ARG A 231 5.41 10.39 35.59
N GLU A 232 5.33 11.70 35.81
CA GLU A 232 5.07 12.68 34.75
C GLU A 232 6.23 12.76 33.74
N LYS A 233 7.49 12.62 34.18
CA LYS A 233 8.65 12.56 33.28
C LYS A 233 8.68 11.27 32.46
N GLU A 234 8.39 10.13 33.10
CA GLU A 234 8.29 8.83 32.42
C GLU A 234 7.16 8.81 31.39
N GLU A 235 6.00 9.39 31.72
CA GLU A 235 4.86 9.54 30.80
C GLU A 235 5.20 10.44 29.61
N LYS A 236 5.82 11.60 29.84
CA LYS A 236 6.31 12.49 28.77
C LYS A 236 7.36 11.84 27.87
N GLU A 237 8.22 11.00 28.43
CA GLU A 237 9.23 10.27 27.66
C GLU A 237 8.60 9.15 26.81
N LEU A 238 7.62 8.43 27.37
CA LEU A 238 6.83 7.44 26.62
C LEU A 238 6.02 8.09 25.50
N GLU A 239 5.43 9.27 25.73
CA GLU A 239 4.70 10.02 24.72
C GLU A 239 5.64 10.47 23.58
N ARG A 240 6.84 10.96 23.90
CA ARG A 240 7.87 11.26 22.87
C ARG A 240 8.28 10.02 22.08
N GLN A 241 8.40 8.86 22.72
CA GLN A 241 8.73 7.61 22.05
C GLN A 241 7.62 7.19 21.07
N ARG A 242 6.36 7.24 21.50
CA ARG A 242 5.18 6.96 20.65
C ARG A 242 5.09 7.93 19.47
N GLU A 243 5.36 9.21 19.70
CA GLU A 243 5.38 10.24 18.66
C GLU A 243 6.48 9.96 17.61
N LEU A 244 7.68 9.59 18.06
CA LEU A 244 8.80 9.22 17.19
C LEU A 244 8.52 7.94 16.41
N GLU A 245 7.88 6.94 17.01
CA GLU A 245 7.45 5.70 16.35
C GLU A 245 6.39 5.98 15.29
N ARG A 246 5.41 6.84 15.57
CA ARG A 246 4.42 7.28 14.57
C ARG A 246 5.09 7.97 13.39
N ILE A 247 6.07 8.85 13.64
CA ILE A 247 6.83 9.54 12.58
C ILE A 247 7.67 8.53 11.79
N ARG A 248 8.31 7.56 12.46
CA ARG A 248 9.09 6.50 11.82
C ARG A 248 8.20 5.63 10.93
N ALA A 249 7.08 5.15 11.46
CA ALA A 249 6.10 4.37 10.71
C ALA A 249 5.53 5.16 9.53
N GLY A 250 5.23 6.45 9.71
CA GLY A 250 4.80 7.32 8.62
C GLY A 250 5.85 7.48 7.51
N LYS A 251 7.12 7.67 7.87
CA LYS A 251 8.24 7.74 6.91
C LYS A 251 8.49 6.40 6.22
N GLU A 252 8.32 5.29 6.92
CA GLU A 252 8.47 3.95 6.36
C GLU A 252 7.35 3.63 5.36
N MET A 253 6.10 3.96 5.69
CA MET A 253 4.96 3.86 4.79
C MET A 253 5.15 4.73 3.54
N GLN A 254 5.67 5.95 3.68
CA GLN A 254 6.00 6.80 2.53
C GLN A 254 7.09 6.19 1.65
N LYS A 255 8.18 5.67 2.24
CA LYS A 255 9.25 5.00 1.49
C LYS A 255 8.77 3.74 0.76
N MET A 256 7.86 2.97 1.36
CA MET A 256 7.24 1.81 0.69
C MET A 256 6.42 2.26 -0.51
N ARG A 257 5.60 3.30 -0.35
CA ARG A 257 4.79 3.87 -1.43
C ARG A 257 5.65 4.43 -2.57
N GLU A 258 6.74 5.14 -2.26
CA GLU A 258 7.70 5.63 -3.26
C GLU A 258 8.32 4.49 -4.08
N LYS A 259 8.70 3.38 -3.43
CA LYS A 259 9.22 2.20 -4.12
C LYS A 259 8.17 1.54 -5.01
N ASP A 260 6.93 1.44 -4.55
CA ASP A 260 5.84 0.88 -5.36
C ASP A 260 5.54 1.76 -6.58
N GLU A 261 5.55 3.07 -6.42
CA GLU A 261 5.39 4.04 -7.51
C GLU A 261 6.57 3.96 -8.50
N GLU A 262 7.81 3.82 -8.02
CA GLU A 262 8.99 3.63 -8.88
C GLU A 262 8.90 2.32 -9.68
N LEU A 263 8.51 1.21 -9.04
CA LEU A 263 8.31 -0.07 -9.71
C LEU A 263 7.17 -0.01 -10.73
N ALA A 264 6.08 0.69 -10.43
CA ALA A 264 4.98 0.92 -11.36
C ALA A 264 5.42 1.72 -12.59
N LEU A 265 6.16 2.82 -12.37
CA LEU A 265 6.72 3.62 -13.47
C LEU A 265 7.68 2.81 -14.33
N LYS A 266 8.51 1.95 -13.72
CA LYS A 266 9.42 1.06 -14.44
C LYS A 266 8.68 0.06 -15.33
N ARG A 267 7.60 -0.55 -14.84
CA ARG A 267 6.73 -1.45 -15.64
C ARG A 267 6.13 -0.73 -16.84
N ILE A 268 5.62 0.49 -16.64
CA ILE A 268 5.05 1.31 -17.74
C ILE A 268 6.13 1.65 -18.77
N ALA A 269 7.33 2.03 -18.32
CA ALA A 269 8.44 2.36 -19.20
C ALA A 269 8.91 1.14 -20.03
N GLU A 270 8.99 -0.03 -19.40
CA GLU A 270 9.34 -1.28 -20.07
C GLU A 270 8.27 -1.70 -21.07
N GLN A 271 6.99 -1.60 -20.72
CA GLN A 271 5.88 -1.87 -21.64
C GLN A 271 5.93 -0.95 -22.87
N ARG A 272 6.11 0.36 -22.67
CA ARG A 272 6.27 1.32 -23.78
C ARG A 272 7.48 1.01 -24.64
N LYS A 273 8.59 0.57 -24.03
CA LYS A 273 9.79 0.18 -24.77
C LYS A 273 9.51 -1.06 -25.63
N ARG A 274 8.83 -2.06 -25.08
CA ARG A 274 8.43 -3.27 -25.80
C ARG A 274 7.48 -2.98 -26.95
N GLU A 275 6.45 -2.17 -26.72
CA GLU A 275 5.51 -1.73 -27.77
C GLU A 275 6.25 -0.99 -28.88
N LYS A 276 7.17 -0.07 -28.53
CA LYS A 276 8.01 0.65 -29.50
C LYS A 276 8.92 -0.29 -30.30
N GLU A 277 9.50 -1.30 -29.68
CA GLU A 277 10.34 -2.31 -30.35
C GLU A 277 9.51 -3.22 -31.26
N GLU A 278 8.32 -3.64 -30.84
CA GLU A 278 7.37 -4.40 -31.67
C GLU A 278 6.90 -3.59 -32.88
N GLU A 279 6.57 -2.32 -32.69
CA GLU A 279 6.22 -1.41 -33.79
C GLU A 279 7.40 -1.19 -34.74
N ALA A 280 8.62 -1.05 -34.22
CA ALA A 280 9.82 -0.93 -35.04
C ALA A 280 10.07 -2.19 -35.88
N ARG A 281 9.91 -3.38 -35.29
CA ARG A 281 10.01 -4.65 -36.01
C ARG A 281 8.95 -4.77 -37.11
N ALA A 282 7.69 -4.44 -36.81
CA ALA A 282 6.60 -4.47 -37.80
C ALA A 282 6.87 -3.49 -38.96
N ARG A 283 7.39 -2.29 -38.66
CA ARG A 283 7.80 -1.31 -39.68
C ARG A 283 8.95 -1.82 -40.53
N GLU A 284 9.93 -2.51 -39.95
CA GLU A 284 11.04 -3.12 -40.70
C GLU A 284 10.57 -4.27 -41.59
N GLU A 285 9.67 -5.13 -41.11
CA GLU A 285 9.06 -6.19 -41.91
C GLU A 285 8.26 -5.64 -43.10
N LEU A 286 7.49 -4.57 -42.88
CA LEU A 286 6.78 -3.90 -43.98
C LEU A 286 7.76 -3.32 -45.01
N ARG A 287 8.87 -2.75 -44.54
CA ARG A 287 9.94 -2.23 -45.42
C ARG A 287 10.58 -3.34 -46.25
N LYS A 288 10.84 -4.52 -45.67
CA LYS A 288 11.36 -5.68 -46.40
C LYS A 288 10.38 -6.19 -47.45
N LYS A 289 9.10 -6.32 -47.10
CA LYS A 289 8.04 -6.72 -48.06
C LYS A 289 7.92 -5.75 -49.24
N LEU A 290 8.02 -4.44 -48.97
CA LEU A 290 8.04 -3.41 -50.02
C LEU A 290 9.28 -3.51 -50.92
N GLU A 291 10.45 -3.85 -50.35
CA GLU A 291 11.68 -4.05 -51.12
C GLU A 291 11.63 -5.31 -52.00
N GLU A 292 11.08 -6.41 -51.49
CA GLU A 292 10.89 -7.66 -52.23
C GLU A 292 9.89 -7.51 -53.38
N ASP A 293 8.70 -6.94 -53.13
CA ASP A 293 7.69 -6.67 -54.17
C ASP A 293 8.23 -5.71 -55.25
N ARG A 294 9.09 -4.78 -54.85
CA ARG A 294 9.80 -3.90 -55.79
C ARG A 294 10.79 -4.67 -56.66
N LYS A 295 11.62 -5.55 -56.08
CA LYS A 295 12.57 -6.40 -56.83
C LYS A 295 11.82 -7.33 -57.77
N GLU A 296 10.72 -7.93 -57.32
CA GLU A 296 9.87 -8.81 -58.15
C GLU A 296 9.25 -8.05 -59.34
N ARG A 297 8.68 -6.86 -59.12
CA ARG A 297 8.17 -6.01 -60.21
C ARG A 297 9.26 -5.66 -61.23
N ARG A 298 10.49 -5.41 -60.79
CA ARG A 298 11.62 -5.14 -61.70
C ARG A 298 12.06 -6.36 -62.49
N ARG A 299 12.18 -7.52 -61.83
CA ARG A 299 12.43 -8.81 -62.50
C ARG A 299 11.36 -9.09 -63.56
N ARG A 300 10.08 -8.86 -63.24
CA ARG A 300 8.96 -9.04 -64.17
C ARG A 300 8.99 -8.10 -65.38
N LEU A 301 9.56 -6.89 -65.22
CA LEU A 301 9.74 -5.91 -66.29
C LEU A 301 11.03 -6.10 -67.08
N GLY A 302 11.86 -7.10 -66.76
CA GLY A 302 13.15 -7.35 -67.43
C GLY A 302 14.22 -6.29 -67.14
N LEU A 303 14.05 -5.48 -66.10
CA LEU A 303 15.02 -4.48 -65.65
C LEU A 303 16.03 -5.10 -64.66
N PRO A 304 17.27 -4.59 -64.57
CA PRO A 304 18.27 -5.02 -63.59
C PRO A 304 17.74 -4.95 -62.14
N GLU A 305 18.14 -5.95 -61.35
CA GLU A 305 17.64 -6.18 -59.99
C GLU A 305 18.08 -5.12 -58.98
N GLU A 306 19.23 -4.50 -59.22
CA GLU A 306 19.73 -3.36 -58.45
C GLU A 306 19.32 -2.05 -59.15
N LEU A 307 18.82 -1.08 -58.38
CA LEU A 307 18.77 0.31 -58.85
C LEU A 307 20.19 0.77 -59.16
N THR A 308 20.37 1.53 -60.24
CA THR A 308 21.61 2.29 -60.44
C THR A 308 21.81 3.24 -59.26
N GLU A 309 23.07 3.51 -58.89
CA GLU A 309 23.42 4.37 -57.76
C GLU A 309 22.72 5.75 -57.82
N GLU A 310 22.51 6.28 -59.03
CA GLU A 310 21.77 7.52 -59.31
C GLU A 310 20.27 7.44 -58.95
N GLU A 311 19.63 6.31 -59.23
CA GLU A 311 18.22 6.08 -58.92
C GLU A 311 18.03 5.86 -57.42
N LYS A 312 18.97 5.16 -56.75
CA LYS A 312 18.97 4.99 -55.29
C LYS A 312 19.14 6.34 -54.59
N ALA A 313 20.02 7.19 -55.12
CA ALA A 313 20.26 8.53 -54.60
C ALA A 313 19.00 9.42 -54.69
N ARG A 314 18.30 9.46 -55.84
CA ARG A 314 17.06 10.24 -55.99
C ARG A 314 15.93 9.77 -55.08
N GLU A 315 15.83 8.46 -54.84
CA GLU A 315 14.79 7.91 -53.98
C GLU A 315 15.11 8.11 -52.48
N ALA A 316 16.38 8.02 -52.11
CA ALA A 316 16.87 8.40 -50.78
C ALA A 316 16.68 9.90 -50.50
N GLU A 317 16.91 10.77 -51.51
CA GLU A 317 16.65 12.21 -51.42
C GLU A 317 15.16 12.51 -51.26
N LYS A 318 14.28 11.84 -52.01
CA LYS A 318 12.82 11.96 -51.83
C LYS A 318 12.36 11.49 -50.46
N ARG A 319 12.88 10.36 -49.94
CA ARG A 319 12.58 9.88 -48.58
C ARG A 319 13.08 10.86 -47.52
N LYS A 320 14.31 11.39 -47.65
CA LYS A 320 14.83 12.42 -46.74
C LYS A 320 13.95 13.67 -46.74
N LYS A 321 13.54 14.14 -47.91
CA LYS A 321 12.68 15.33 -48.03
C LYS A 321 11.30 15.10 -47.43
N GLN A 322 10.73 13.90 -47.57
CA GLN A 322 9.48 13.49 -46.92
C GLN A 322 9.65 13.34 -45.40
N GLU A 323 10.74 12.73 -44.93
CA GLU A 323 11.07 12.59 -43.51
C GLU A 323 11.33 13.97 -42.86
N GLU A 324 11.98 14.90 -43.56
CA GLU A 324 12.19 16.29 -43.12
C GLU A 324 10.88 17.10 -43.11
N GLU A 325 10.00 16.90 -44.10
CA GLU A 325 8.68 17.54 -44.14
C GLU A 325 7.75 16.98 -43.04
N GLU A 326 7.80 15.68 -42.79
CA GLU A 326 7.08 15.03 -41.70
C GLU A 326 7.65 15.42 -40.34
N ALA A 327 8.98 15.47 -40.18
CA ALA A 327 9.64 15.95 -38.97
C ALA A 327 9.39 17.44 -38.73
N SER A 328 9.32 18.25 -39.79
CA SER A 328 8.90 19.66 -39.74
C SER A 328 7.47 19.80 -39.22
N LYS A 329 6.53 19.03 -39.77
CA LYS A 329 5.14 18.97 -39.26
C LYS A 329 5.08 18.48 -37.81
N LYS A 330 5.86 17.47 -37.44
CA LYS A 330 5.90 16.93 -36.07
C LYS A 330 6.57 17.86 -35.06
N ALA A 331 7.62 18.56 -35.47
CA ALA A 331 8.33 19.55 -34.65
C ALA A 331 7.49 20.82 -34.43
N PHE A 332 6.66 21.19 -35.42
CA PHE A 332 5.67 22.25 -35.27
C PHE A 332 4.60 21.92 -34.22
N ASN A 333 4.25 20.63 -34.07
CA ASN A 333 3.20 20.17 -33.16
C ASN A 333 3.60 20.01 -31.68
N TYR A 334 4.88 19.89 -31.31
CA TYR A 334 5.21 19.28 -30.01
C TYR A 334 5.47 20.21 -28.82
N VAL A 335 5.71 21.52 -28.97
CA VAL A 335 6.19 22.31 -27.79
C VAL A 335 5.32 23.53 -27.42
N LYS A 336 4.72 24.21 -28.38
CA LYS A 336 3.86 25.39 -28.10
C LYS A 336 2.40 25.06 -27.72
N PRO A 337 1.71 24.07 -28.32
CA PRO A 337 0.29 23.88 -28.03
C PRO A 337 0.04 23.27 -26.65
N VAL A 338 0.89 22.37 -26.13
CA VAL A 338 0.63 21.72 -24.83
C VAL A 338 0.67 22.72 -23.65
N SER A 339 1.61 23.66 -23.67
CA SER A 339 1.69 24.70 -22.63
C SER A 339 0.54 25.71 -22.75
N ALA A 340 0.15 26.08 -23.96
CA ALA A 340 -1.00 26.95 -24.21
C ALA A 340 -2.33 26.27 -23.84
N LEU A 341 -2.52 25.00 -24.18
CA LEU A 341 -3.70 24.20 -23.81
C LEU A 341 -3.83 24.01 -22.30
N SER A 342 -2.71 23.84 -21.59
CA SER A 342 -2.71 23.78 -20.12
C SER A 342 -3.13 25.11 -19.51
N LYS A 343 -2.64 26.24 -20.03
CA LYS A 343 -3.09 27.58 -19.62
C LYS A 343 -4.58 27.79 -19.88
N MET A 344 -5.06 27.38 -21.06
CA MET A 344 -6.47 27.43 -21.44
C MET A 344 -7.36 26.59 -20.50
N ARG A 345 -6.93 25.38 -20.13
CA ARG A 345 -7.63 24.54 -19.14
C ARG A 345 -7.75 25.26 -17.80
N ASN A 346 -6.65 25.84 -17.30
CA ASN A 346 -6.66 26.58 -16.04
C ASN A 346 -7.59 27.80 -16.09
N GLN A 347 -7.57 28.57 -17.19
CA GLN A 347 -8.49 29.69 -17.41
C GLN A 347 -9.96 29.23 -17.38
N LEU A 348 -10.29 28.08 -17.98
CA LEU A 348 -11.64 27.53 -17.94
C LEU A 348 -12.04 27.04 -16.55
N VAL A 349 -11.10 26.49 -15.77
CA VAL A 349 -11.33 26.09 -14.38
C VAL A 349 -11.60 27.32 -13.51
N ASP A 350 -10.80 28.38 -13.64
CA ASP A 350 -11.00 29.63 -12.92
C ASP A 350 -12.34 30.29 -13.29
N LEU A 351 -12.68 30.30 -14.58
CA LEU A 351 -13.98 30.76 -15.07
C LEU A 351 -15.13 29.96 -14.44
N LYS A 352 -15.04 28.63 -14.44
CA LYS A 352 -16.07 27.77 -13.85
C LYS A 352 -16.20 28.02 -12.35
N LYS A 353 -15.09 28.16 -11.62
CA LYS A 353 -15.08 28.44 -10.18
C LYS A 353 -15.72 29.78 -9.84
N GLN A 354 -15.35 30.85 -10.55
CA GLN A 354 -15.87 32.20 -10.33
C GLN A 354 -17.39 32.29 -10.57
N HIS A 355 -17.92 31.49 -11.50
CA HIS A 355 -19.35 31.47 -11.83
C HIS A 355 -20.13 30.32 -11.15
N ALA A 356 -19.46 29.43 -10.43
CA ALA A 356 -20.08 28.41 -9.56
C ALA A 356 -20.43 28.94 -8.16
N THR A 357 -19.68 29.94 -7.66
CA THR A 357 -19.85 30.51 -6.30
C THR A 357 -20.85 31.67 -6.23
N GLY A 358 -21.48 32.05 -7.34
CA GLY A 358 -22.53 33.06 -7.37
C GLY A 358 -23.81 32.56 -6.72
N THR A 359 -24.13 33.13 -5.56
CA THR A 359 -25.35 32.98 -4.78
C THR A 359 -26.60 32.57 -5.58
N ALA A 360 -27.18 31.42 -5.21
CA ALA A 360 -28.48 30.90 -5.63
C ALA A 360 -28.64 30.50 -7.12
N GLY A 361 -28.50 29.19 -7.38
CA GLY A 361 -29.29 28.43 -8.36
C GLY A 361 -29.11 28.75 -9.85
N GLY A 362 -28.39 27.87 -10.57
CA GLY A 362 -28.53 27.63 -12.01
C GLY A 362 -28.00 28.71 -12.97
N SER A 363 -28.21 29.99 -12.69
CA SER A 363 -27.99 31.09 -13.64
C SER A 363 -26.51 31.31 -14.01
N GLY A 364 -25.58 31.19 -13.05
CA GLY A 364 -24.14 31.35 -13.30
C GLY A 364 -23.54 30.19 -14.10
N GLU A 365 -23.98 28.96 -13.85
CA GLU A 365 -23.52 27.77 -14.58
C GLU A 365 -24.08 27.74 -16.01
N GLU A 366 -25.34 28.13 -16.20
CA GLU A 366 -25.95 28.27 -17.53
C GLU A 366 -25.27 29.36 -18.36
N ALA A 367 -24.90 30.48 -17.75
CA ALA A 367 -24.11 31.53 -18.40
C ALA A 367 -22.73 31.01 -18.82
N PHE A 368 -22.04 30.27 -17.95
CA PHE A 368 -20.76 29.60 -18.28
C PHE A 368 -20.89 28.63 -19.46
N LYS A 369 -21.91 27.76 -19.45
CA LYS A 369 -22.17 26.82 -20.54
C LYS A 369 -22.46 27.54 -21.85
N THR A 370 -23.27 28.59 -21.81
CA THR A 370 -23.62 29.42 -22.98
C THR A 370 -22.38 30.11 -23.56
N ALA A 371 -21.50 30.64 -22.70
CA ALA A 371 -20.24 31.24 -23.13
C ALA A 371 -19.32 30.23 -23.79
N CYS A 372 -19.11 29.06 -23.17
CA CYS A 372 -18.26 28.01 -23.71
C CYS A 372 -18.76 27.50 -25.06
N ALA A 373 -20.07 27.28 -25.20
CA ALA A 373 -20.68 26.87 -26.47
C ALA A 373 -20.51 27.94 -27.56
N THR A 374 -20.64 29.23 -27.19
CA THR A 374 -20.47 30.34 -28.13
C THR A 374 -19.01 30.48 -28.58
N MET A 375 -18.05 30.41 -27.65
CA MET A 375 -16.62 30.42 -27.96
C MET A 375 -16.22 29.23 -28.84
N MET A 376 -16.72 28.03 -28.54
CA MET A 376 -16.49 26.84 -29.35
C MET A 376 -16.96 27.04 -30.80
N ARG A 377 -18.11 27.68 -31.00
CA ARG A 377 -18.62 27.97 -32.35
C ARG A 377 -17.75 28.96 -33.10
N TYR A 378 -17.19 29.97 -32.43
CA TYR A 378 -16.22 30.88 -33.05
C TYR A 378 -14.95 30.16 -33.48
N LEU A 379 -14.35 29.36 -32.58
CA LEU A 379 -13.12 28.62 -32.90
C LEU A 379 -13.36 27.57 -34.00
N GLY A 380 -14.50 26.88 -33.96
CA GLY A 380 -14.88 25.89 -34.97
C GLY A 380 -15.07 26.50 -36.37
N ASN A 381 -15.67 27.69 -36.47
CA ASN A 381 -15.82 28.38 -37.74
C ASN A 381 -14.46 28.79 -38.34
N ILE A 382 -13.52 29.23 -37.52
CA ILE A 382 -12.15 29.59 -37.95
C ILE A 382 -11.37 28.34 -38.35
N ALA A 383 -11.44 27.26 -37.56
CA ALA A 383 -10.76 26.01 -37.86
C ALA A 383 -11.28 25.36 -39.16
N ALA A 384 -12.58 25.46 -39.44
CA ALA A 384 -13.18 24.96 -40.68
C ALA A 384 -12.82 25.80 -41.90
N ASN A 385 -12.74 27.14 -41.74
CA ASN A 385 -12.43 28.06 -42.84
C ASN A 385 -11.35 29.09 -42.44
N PRO A 386 -10.07 28.70 -42.35
CA PRO A 386 -8.99 29.56 -41.86
C PRO A 386 -8.76 30.84 -42.67
N GLY A 387 -9.04 30.79 -43.98
CA GLY A 387 -8.81 31.91 -44.89
C GLY A 387 -9.84 33.04 -44.78
N GLU A 388 -11.03 32.77 -44.24
CA GLU A 388 -12.13 33.73 -44.26
C GLU A 388 -12.03 34.76 -43.13
N GLU A 389 -11.79 36.02 -43.50
CA GLU A 389 -11.57 37.13 -42.56
C GLU A 389 -12.80 37.43 -41.68
N LYS A 390 -14.01 37.20 -42.20
CA LYS A 390 -15.27 37.40 -41.47
C LYS A 390 -15.36 36.54 -40.20
N PHE A 391 -14.73 35.36 -40.19
CA PHE A 391 -14.71 34.46 -39.03
C PHE A 391 -13.56 34.79 -38.07
N ARG A 392 -12.53 35.46 -38.57
CA ARG A 392 -11.36 35.87 -37.79
C ARG A 392 -11.57 37.18 -37.01
N THR A 393 -12.72 37.82 -37.17
CA THR A 393 -13.05 39.09 -36.50
C THR A 393 -14.33 38.97 -35.67
N ILE A 394 -14.23 39.25 -34.37
CA ILE A 394 -15.38 39.29 -33.45
C ILE A 394 -15.54 40.72 -32.95
N ARG A 395 -16.67 41.37 -33.26
CA ARG A 395 -16.94 42.76 -32.81
C ARG A 395 -17.37 42.78 -31.34
N LEU A 396 -16.70 43.60 -30.52
CA LEU A 396 -17.00 43.73 -29.10
C LEU A 396 -18.36 44.43 -28.85
N ALA A 397 -18.83 45.27 -29.78
CA ALA A 397 -20.13 45.93 -29.72
C ALA A 397 -21.32 45.00 -30.02
N ASN A 398 -21.09 43.76 -30.45
CA ASN A 398 -22.18 42.83 -30.78
C ASN A 398 -22.92 42.41 -29.51
N ALA A 399 -24.22 42.73 -29.42
CA ALA A 399 -25.05 42.41 -28.26
C ALA A 399 -25.02 40.91 -27.88
N ALA A 400 -25.00 40.00 -28.87
CA ALA A 400 -24.92 38.56 -28.60
C ALA A 400 -23.57 38.15 -27.99
N PHE A 401 -22.47 38.78 -28.41
CA PHE A 401 -21.15 38.56 -27.84
C PHE A 401 -21.07 39.14 -26.42
N GLN A 402 -21.60 40.34 -26.21
CA GLN A 402 -21.60 40.99 -24.90
C GLN A 402 -22.36 40.19 -23.85
N GLN A 403 -23.56 39.72 -24.20
CA GLN A 403 -24.42 38.96 -23.30
C GLN A 403 -23.87 37.57 -22.99
N ARG A 404 -23.28 36.88 -23.98
CA ARG A 404 -22.88 35.48 -23.83
C ARG A 404 -21.44 35.28 -23.43
N VAL A 405 -20.52 36.15 -23.83
CA VAL A 405 -19.07 35.94 -23.65
C VAL A 405 -18.44 37.06 -22.84
N SER A 406 -18.73 38.33 -23.14
CA SER A 406 -18.13 39.46 -22.42
C SER A 406 -18.64 39.62 -20.98
N SER A 407 -19.81 39.06 -20.68
CA SER A 407 -20.41 39.08 -19.34
C SER A 407 -19.64 38.24 -18.32
N LEU A 408 -18.78 37.31 -18.77
CA LEU A 408 -17.97 36.46 -17.91
C LEU A 408 -16.52 36.98 -17.83
N PRO A 409 -16.07 37.45 -16.64
CA PRO A 409 -14.70 37.86 -16.42
C PRO A 409 -13.72 36.72 -16.70
N GLY A 410 -12.87 36.88 -17.71
CA GLY A 410 -11.86 35.89 -18.11
C GLY A 410 -12.14 35.16 -19.43
N ALA A 411 -13.36 35.22 -19.98
CA ALA A 411 -13.68 34.60 -21.27
C ALA A 411 -12.92 35.26 -22.43
N ILE A 412 -12.69 36.58 -22.35
CA ILE A 412 -11.85 37.31 -23.31
C ILE A 412 -10.38 36.86 -23.21
N ASN A 413 -9.87 36.60 -22.00
CA ASN A 413 -8.49 36.13 -21.82
C ASN A 413 -8.26 34.75 -22.45
N PHE A 414 -9.28 33.88 -22.40
CA PHE A 414 -9.26 32.61 -23.10
C PHE A 414 -9.16 32.79 -24.63
N LEU A 415 -9.97 33.68 -25.21
CA LEU A 415 -9.88 33.99 -26.65
C LEU A 415 -8.52 34.59 -27.02
N VAL A 416 -7.95 35.46 -26.20
CA VAL A 416 -6.60 36.00 -26.43
C VAL A 416 -5.55 34.88 -26.43
N THR A 417 -5.68 33.92 -25.52
CA THR A 417 -4.78 32.75 -25.45
C THR A 417 -4.92 31.82 -26.66
N CYS A 418 -6.10 31.79 -27.30
CA CYS A 418 -6.34 31.08 -28.57
C CYS A 418 -5.71 31.78 -29.79
N GLY A 419 -5.22 33.02 -29.66
CA GLY A 419 -4.58 33.78 -30.74
C GLY A 419 -5.36 34.99 -31.24
N PHE A 420 -6.42 35.43 -30.54
CA PHE A 420 -7.07 36.71 -30.82
C PHE A 420 -6.28 37.88 -30.24
N GLU A 421 -6.10 38.94 -31.02
CA GLU A 421 -5.60 40.22 -30.54
C GLU A 421 -6.77 41.14 -30.17
N LYS A 422 -6.69 41.79 -29.02
CA LYS A 422 -7.70 42.75 -28.57
C LYS A 422 -7.38 44.13 -29.14
N THR A 423 -8.24 44.61 -30.04
CA THR A 423 -8.29 45.99 -30.52
C THR A 423 -9.41 46.74 -29.79
N ASP A 424 -9.48 48.07 -29.93
CA ASP A 424 -10.45 48.93 -29.24
C ASP A 424 -11.92 48.49 -29.48
N ASP A 425 -12.25 48.07 -30.71
CA ASP A 425 -13.63 47.74 -31.11
C ASP A 425 -13.89 46.25 -31.40
N ALA A 426 -12.84 45.43 -31.52
CA ALA A 426 -12.95 44.04 -31.97
C ALA A 426 -11.80 43.14 -31.47
N LEU A 427 -12.07 41.83 -31.40
CA LEU A 427 -11.07 40.78 -31.30
C LEU A 427 -10.74 40.27 -32.69
N VAL A 428 -9.48 40.36 -33.11
CA VAL A 428 -9.04 40.01 -34.46
C VAL A 428 -7.96 38.94 -34.41
N MET A 429 -8.11 37.87 -35.19
CA MET A 429 -7.10 36.84 -35.37
C MET A 429 -6.36 37.07 -36.69
N ARG A 430 -5.08 37.43 -36.61
CA ARG A 430 -4.24 37.58 -37.80
C ARG A 430 -4.02 36.23 -38.49
N PRO A 431 -3.87 36.17 -39.83
CA PRO A 431 -3.65 34.92 -40.54
C PRO A 431 -2.44 34.14 -40.03
N GLU A 432 -1.38 34.84 -39.59
CA GLU A 432 -0.15 34.23 -39.07
C GLU A 432 -0.35 33.57 -37.70
N ASN A 433 -1.39 33.97 -36.97
CA ASN A 433 -1.73 33.46 -35.65
C ASN A 433 -2.76 32.32 -35.70
N VAL A 434 -3.26 31.95 -36.89
CA VAL A 434 -4.23 30.86 -37.04
C VAL A 434 -3.51 29.51 -36.95
N ASN A 435 -3.54 28.91 -35.76
CA ASN A 435 -3.08 27.54 -35.55
C ASN A 435 -4.28 26.60 -35.39
N VAL A 436 -4.62 25.88 -36.48
CA VAL A 436 -5.79 24.99 -36.53
C VAL A 436 -5.74 23.92 -35.43
N GLU A 437 -4.57 23.40 -35.09
CA GLU A 437 -4.42 22.39 -34.04
C GLU A 437 -4.65 22.95 -32.64
N LEU A 438 -4.15 24.16 -32.40
CA LEU A 438 -4.40 24.88 -31.15
C LEU A 438 -5.90 25.18 -30.99
N LEU A 439 -6.57 25.60 -32.07
CA LEU A 439 -8.01 25.87 -32.08
C LEU A 439 -8.82 24.59 -31.84
N ASN A 440 -8.43 23.47 -32.45
CA ASN A 440 -9.06 22.17 -32.22
C ASN A 440 -8.85 21.69 -30.78
N GLY A 441 -7.64 21.84 -30.23
CA GLY A 441 -7.35 21.52 -28.84
C GLY A 441 -8.12 22.41 -27.85
N ALA A 442 -8.23 23.71 -28.15
CA ALA A 442 -9.04 24.66 -27.38
C ALA A 442 -10.54 24.31 -27.43
N GLY A 443 -11.03 23.89 -28.60
CA GLY A 443 -12.38 23.35 -28.77
C GLY A 443 -12.62 22.09 -27.95
N GLY A 444 -11.64 21.19 -27.90
CA GLY A 444 -11.65 20.00 -27.03
C GLY A 444 -11.73 20.37 -25.54
N ALA A 445 -10.91 21.33 -25.09
CA ALA A 445 -10.93 21.81 -23.71
C ALA A 445 -12.27 22.46 -23.32
N LEU A 446 -12.87 23.24 -24.22
CA LEU A 446 -14.21 23.81 -24.04
C LEU A 446 -15.28 22.70 -23.97
N ASN A 447 -15.18 21.67 -24.81
CA ASN A 447 -16.12 20.56 -24.80
C ASN A 447 -15.99 19.72 -23.52
N GLU A 448 -14.77 19.49 -23.04
CA GLU A 448 -14.53 18.82 -21.77
C GLU A 448 -15.13 19.65 -20.61
N ALA A 449 -14.98 20.98 -20.63
CA ALA A 449 -15.58 21.85 -19.62
C ALA A 449 -17.12 21.80 -19.60
N LEU A 450 -17.75 21.56 -20.75
CA LEU A 450 -19.21 21.45 -20.89
C LEU A 450 -19.75 20.06 -20.48
N THR A 451 -19.03 19.00 -20.87
CA THR A 451 -19.51 17.62 -20.76
C THR A 451 -19.06 16.93 -19.49
N ASN A 452 -17.92 17.32 -18.92
CA ASN A 452 -17.35 16.69 -17.73
C ASN A 452 -17.86 17.38 -16.43
N PRO A 453 -18.65 16.69 -15.60
CA PRO A 453 -19.11 17.24 -14.32
C PRO A 453 -17.96 17.61 -13.39
N PHE A 454 -16.88 16.82 -13.41
CA PHE A 454 -15.70 16.96 -12.54
C PHE A 454 -14.63 17.91 -13.09
N PHE A 455 -14.91 18.63 -14.18
CA PHE A 455 -13.95 19.59 -14.73
C PHE A 455 -13.55 20.64 -13.67
N GLY A 456 -12.28 20.63 -13.26
CA GLY A 456 -11.70 21.57 -12.30
C GLY A 456 -11.84 21.22 -10.80
N MET A 457 -12.26 19.99 -10.45
CA MET A 457 -12.39 19.54 -9.05
C MET A 457 -11.10 19.02 -8.39
N LEU A 458 -9.97 19.00 -9.12
CA LEU A 458 -8.65 18.66 -8.59
C LEU A 458 -7.79 19.91 -8.40
#